data_AF-A0A7Z7LZ10-F1
#
_entry.id   AF-A0A7Z7LZ10-F1
#
_cell.length_a   1.000
_cell.length_b   1.000
_cell.length_c   1.000
_cell.angle_alpha   90.00
_cell.angle_beta   90.00
_cell.angle_gamma   90.00
#
_symmetry.space_group_name_H-M   'P 1'
#
loop_
_entity.id
_entity.type
_entity.pdbx_description
1 polymer ?
#
loop_
_entity_poly.entity_id
_entity_poly.type
_entity_poly.pdbx_seq_one_letter_code
_entity_poly.pdbx_strand_id
1 'polypeptide(L)'
;MSENSLVYKDDDISVIEGNKDELIVFKSIKDKHSFLELLKLNNQNNNRTLVALHSGTNTKKFIGRYQNYTGKIFLCLDGDRAGNMMTVKILTDMNGKNIKDIRPLYGISESGNQNLSEYLENKLSLQNKNTILVEPKKSENGSTTIKSNGISDTQHLGNRIF
;
A
#
# COMPACT_ATOMS: atom_id res chain seq x y z
N MET A 1 1.95 39.02 18.32
CA MET A 1 1.76 37.60 18.00
C MET A 1 1.97 37.46 16.51
N SER A 2 3.14 37.00 16.08
CA SER A 2 3.41 36.74 14.66
C SER A 2 3.20 35.25 14.40
N GLU A 3 2.25 34.94 13.53
CA GLU A 3 2.11 33.61 12.95
C GLU A 3 3.37 33.33 12.14
N ASN A 4 4.28 32.54 12.70
CA ASN A 4 5.34 31.92 11.93
C ASN A 4 4.71 30.86 11.04
N SER A 5 4.23 31.28 9.87
CA SER A 5 4.01 30.39 8.75
C SER A 5 5.38 29.82 8.37
N LEU A 6 5.66 28.61 8.86
CA LEU A 6 6.78 27.80 8.40
C LEU A 6 6.52 27.49 6.93
N VAL A 7 7.07 28.31 6.05
CA VAL A 7 7.26 27.98 4.64
C VAL A 7 8.20 26.78 4.63
N TYR A 8 7.64 25.58 4.66
CA TYR A 8 8.37 24.36 4.33
C TYR A 8 8.82 24.51 2.89
N LYS A 9 10.11 24.80 2.69
CA LYS A 9 10.72 24.58 1.39
C LYS A 9 10.60 23.09 1.13
N ASP A 10 9.73 22.70 0.22
CA ASP A 10 9.56 21.35 -0.35
C ASP A 10 10.81 20.89 -1.14
N ASP A 11 11.95 21.56 -0.92
CA ASP A 11 13.21 21.35 -1.59
C ASP A 11 13.96 20.15 -1.04
N ASP A 12 13.58 19.54 0.09
CA ASP A 12 14.33 18.45 0.70
C ASP A 12 13.48 17.23 1.05
N ILE A 13 14.13 16.05 1.15
CA ILE A 13 13.44 14.80 1.47
C ILE A 13 12.93 14.81 2.92
N SER A 14 11.76 14.21 3.16
CA SER A 14 11.26 14.01 4.53
C SER A 14 11.57 12.62 5.03
N VAL A 15 12.06 12.50 6.26
CA VAL A 15 12.47 11.22 6.87
C VAL A 15 11.77 11.03 8.21
N ILE A 16 11.24 9.83 8.45
CA ILE A 16 10.85 9.33 9.77
C ILE A 16 11.79 8.18 10.07
N GLU A 17 12.65 8.32 11.08
CA GLU A 17 13.64 7.29 11.41
C GLU A 17 12.98 6.06 12.06
N GLY A 18 13.40 4.89 11.61
CA GLY A 18 13.09 3.61 12.24
C GLY A 18 14.30 3.05 12.97
N ASN A 19 14.15 1.88 13.58
CA ASN A 19 15.21 1.18 14.30
C ASN A 19 15.69 -0.09 13.58
N LYS A 20 15.13 -0.43 12.41
CA LYS A 20 15.60 -1.51 11.54
C LYS A 20 16.53 -0.99 10.46
N ASP A 21 17.40 -1.88 9.99
CA ASP A 21 18.17 -1.73 8.75
C ASP A 21 17.31 -1.94 7.49
N GLU A 22 16.11 -1.35 7.51
CA GLU A 22 15.17 -1.35 6.39
C GLU A 22 14.61 0.07 6.22
N LEU A 23 14.65 0.57 4.98
CA LEU A 23 14.04 1.85 4.62
C LEU A 23 13.06 1.70 3.46
N ILE A 24 11.99 2.50 3.46
CA ILE A 24 10.98 2.54 2.40
C ILE A 24 10.92 3.94 1.81
N VAL A 25 10.93 4.03 0.49
CA VAL A 25 10.95 5.28 -0.28
C VAL A 25 9.62 5.49 -0.97
N PHE A 26 9.03 6.67 -0.76
CA PHE A 26 7.77 7.12 -1.34
C PHE A 26 7.97 8.37 -2.17
N LYS A 27 7.07 8.59 -3.14
CA LYS A 27 7.05 9.84 -3.89
C LYS A 27 6.60 11.00 -3.01
N SER A 28 5.52 10.83 -2.24
CA SER A 28 4.87 11.92 -1.51
C SER A 28 4.75 11.64 0.00
N ILE A 29 4.50 12.70 0.78
CA ILE A 29 4.08 12.57 2.19
C ILE A 29 2.75 11.81 2.30
N LYS A 30 1.83 12.00 1.34
CA LYS A 30 0.51 11.35 1.35
C LYS A 30 0.69 9.83 1.35
N ASP A 31 1.51 9.30 0.44
CA ASP A 31 1.78 7.86 0.35
C ASP A 31 2.48 7.30 1.58
N LYS A 32 3.44 8.06 2.14
CA LYS A 32 4.07 7.71 3.41
C LYS A 32 3.03 7.57 4.54
N HIS A 33 2.05 8.47 4.62
CA HIS A 33 0.96 8.37 5.60
C HIS A 33 0.01 7.22 5.29
N SER A 34 -0.32 6.99 4.02
CA SER A 34 -1.13 5.84 3.61
C SER A 34 -0.47 4.51 3.99
N PHE A 35 0.86 4.41 3.89
CA PHE A 35 1.60 3.26 4.40
C PHE A 35 1.41 3.04 5.90
N LEU A 36 1.52 4.10 6.71
CA LEU A 36 1.31 4.02 8.16
C LEU A 36 -0.12 3.60 8.49
N GLU A 37 -1.11 4.08 7.74
CA GLU A 37 -2.50 3.70 7.93
C GLU A 37 -2.75 2.23 7.54
N LEU A 38 -2.16 1.76 6.44
CA LEU A 38 -2.20 0.34 6.06
C LEU A 38 -1.59 -0.57 7.14
N LEU A 39 -0.53 -0.13 7.81
CA LEU A 39 0.04 -0.88 8.93
C LEU A 39 -0.94 -0.96 10.11
N LYS A 40 -1.57 0.16 10.49
CA LYS A 40 -2.59 0.17 11.56
C LYS A 40 -3.77 -0.75 11.23
N LEU A 41 -4.28 -0.69 10.00
CA LEU A 41 -5.38 -1.55 9.54
C LEU A 41 -5.03 -3.05 9.63
N ASN A 42 -3.74 -3.38 9.57
CA ASN A 42 -3.25 -4.76 9.68
C ASN A 42 -2.72 -5.08 11.10
N ASN A 43 -2.97 -4.23 12.11
CA ASN A 43 -2.45 -4.36 13.47
C ASN A 43 -0.91 -4.48 13.55
N GLN A 44 -0.22 -3.73 12.70
CA GLN A 44 1.24 -3.69 12.61
C GLN A 44 1.79 -2.33 13.03
N ASN A 45 2.95 -2.34 13.69
CA ASN A 45 3.72 -1.14 14.01
C ASN A 45 4.83 -0.92 12.98
N ASN A 46 5.18 0.35 12.70
CA ASN A 46 6.32 0.68 11.86
C ASN A 46 7.62 0.70 12.68
N ASN A 47 8.64 0.02 12.19
CA ASN A 47 10.01 0.03 12.71
C ASN A 47 11.06 0.36 11.63
N ARG A 48 10.60 0.69 10.42
CA ARG A 48 11.45 1.00 9.26
C ARG A 48 11.61 2.50 9.11
N THR A 49 12.74 2.93 8.57
CA THR A 49 12.90 4.33 8.16
C THR A 49 12.00 4.61 6.95
N LEU A 50 11.20 5.67 7.01
CA LEU A 50 10.30 6.06 5.92
C LEU A 50 10.78 7.37 5.30
N VAL A 51 10.98 7.38 3.99
CA VAL A 51 11.48 8.53 3.23
C VAL A 51 10.46 8.97 2.19
N ALA A 52 10.10 10.25 2.17
CA ALA A 52 9.32 10.85 1.09
C ALA A 52 10.21 11.79 0.27
N LEU A 53 10.21 11.64 -1.06
CA LEU A 53 11.07 12.40 -1.96
C LEU A 53 10.49 13.76 -2.36
N HIS A 54 9.17 13.88 -2.40
CA HIS A 54 8.35 15.01 -2.89
C HIS A 54 8.48 15.32 -4.38
N SER A 55 9.69 15.24 -4.93
CA SER A 55 9.97 15.64 -6.31
C SER A 55 10.97 14.69 -6.96
N GLY A 56 11.00 14.70 -8.30
CA GLY A 56 11.99 13.92 -9.06
C GLY A 56 13.42 14.45 -8.86
N THR A 57 13.59 15.75 -8.61
CA THR A 57 14.90 16.39 -8.39
C THR A 57 15.55 15.90 -7.09
N ASN A 58 14.75 15.62 -6.06
CA ASN A 58 15.22 15.09 -4.78
C ASN A 58 15.72 13.63 -4.83
N THR A 59 15.47 12.91 -5.94
CA THR A 59 16.03 11.56 -6.16
C THR A 59 17.55 11.56 -6.03
N LYS A 60 18.24 12.58 -6.56
CA LYS A 60 19.71 12.68 -6.45
C LYS A 60 20.16 12.88 -5.00
N LYS A 61 19.41 13.65 -4.21
CA LYS A 61 19.70 13.86 -2.78
C LYS A 61 19.54 12.58 -1.99
N PHE A 62 18.47 11.83 -2.25
CA PHE A 62 18.26 10.51 -1.69
C PHE A 62 19.44 9.57 -1.98
N ILE A 63 19.84 9.47 -3.26
CA ILE A 63 20.99 8.65 -3.67
C ILE A 63 22.26 9.08 -2.92
N GLY A 64 22.58 10.38 -2.89
CA GLY A 64 23.76 10.88 -2.19
C GLY A 64 23.76 10.59 -0.68
N ARG A 65 22.61 10.72 -0.02
CA ARG A 65 22.46 10.44 1.43
C ARG A 65 22.58 8.95 1.74
N TYR A 66 22.04 8.08 0.90
CA TYR A 66 21.95 6.64 1.16
C TYR A 66 22.91 5.78 0.32
N GLN A 67 23.87 6.39 -0.40
CA GLN A 67 24.86 5.66 -1.23
C GLN A 67 25.67 4.62 -0.45
N ASN A 68 25.92 4.85 0.84
CA ASN A 68 26.67 3.94 1.71
C ASN A 68 25.77 3.08 2.60
N TYR A 69 24.44 3.17 2.45
CA TYR A 69 23.51 2.35 3.21
C TYR A 69 23.75 0.86 2.92
N THR A 70 23.84 0.06 3.97
CA THR A 70 24.09 -1.40 3.92
C THR A 70 22.81 -2.20 4.16
N GLY A 71 21.78 -1.58 4.71
CA GLY A 71 20.46 -2.17 4.91
C GLY A 71 19.67 -2.34 3.61
N LYS A 72 18.42 -2.72 3.76
CA LYS A 72 17.51 -3.00 2.66
C LYS A 72 16.66 -1.78 2.30
N ILE A 73 16.56 -1.49 1.01
CA ILE A 73 15.78 -0.38 0.47
C ILE A 73 14.56 -0.94 -0.24
N PHE A 74 13.37 -0.47 0.12
CA PHE A 74 12.14 -0.79 -0.59
C PHE A 74 11.65 0.45 -1.35
N LEU A 75 11.35 0.29 -2.64
CA LEU A 75 10.82 1.36 -3.48
C LEU A 75 9.30 1.20 -3.61
N CYS A 76 8.57 2.24 -3.19
CA CYS A 76 7.11 2.35 -3.29
C CYS A 76 6.76 3.71 -3.90
N LEU A 77 7.31 3.98 -5.08
CA LEU A 77 7.05 5.18 -5.87
C LEU A 77 5.77 5.03 -6.69
N ASP A 78 5.36 6.11 -7.33
CA ASP A 78 4.16 6.13 -8.17
C ASP A 78 4.31 5.21 -9.39
N GLY A 79 3.16 4.77 -9.91
CA GLY A 79 3.05 3.93 -11.09
C GLY A 79 3.14 4.71 -12.41
N ASP A 80 3.22 6.03 -12.36
CA ASP A 80 3.29 6.90 -13.54
C ASP A 80 4.69 6.96 -14.16
N ARG A 81 4.80 7.67 -15.30
CA ARG A 81 6.07 7.85 -16.01
C ARG A 81 7.16 8.45 -15.12
N ALA A 82 6.82 9.41 -14.25
CA ALA A 82 7.80 10.07 -13.39
C ALA A 82 8.32 9.13 -12.30
N GLY A 83 7.43 8.37 -11.65
CA GLY A 83 7.76 7.35 -10.67
C GLY A 83 8.60 6.21 -11.29
N ASN A 84 8.27 5.80 -12.51
CA ASN A 84 9.07 4.83 -13.28
C ASN A 84 10.49 5.33 -13.55
N MET A 85 10.64 6.58 -14.02
CA MET A 85 11.96 7.18 -14.24
C MET A 85 12.78 7.31 -12.95
N MET A 86 12.14 7.70 -11.85
CA MET A 86 12.79 7.79 -10.53
C MET A 86 13.25 6.40 -10.04
N THR A 87 12.41 5.38 -10.21
CA THR A 87 12.73 3.99 -9.86
C THR A 87 13.95 3.50 -10.63
N VAL A 88 13.95 3.66 -11.96
CA VAL A 88 15.08 3.28 -12.82
C VAL A 88 16.35 4.02 -12.43
N LYS A 89 16.24 5.32 -12.11
CA LYS A 89 17.40 6.12 -11.67
C LYS A 89 18.00 5.60 -10.38
N ILE A 90 17.18 5.30 -9.37
CA ILE A 90 17.67 4.77 -8.08
C ILE A 90 18.33 3.41 -8.29
N LEU A 91 17.70 2.51 -9.05
CA LEU A 91 18.25 1.17 -9.32
C LEU A 91 19.57 1.22 -10.08
N THR A 92 19.69 2.14 -11.05
CA THR A 92 20.92 2.33 -11.83
C THR A 92 22.05 2.92 -10.99
N ASP A 93 21.79 4.05 -10.31
CA ASP A 93 22.83 4.81 -9.60
C ASP A 93 23.25 4.14 -8.28
N MET A 94 22.39 3.30 -7.70
CA MET A 94 22.67 2.51 -6.50
C MET A 94 22.81 1.01 -6.83
N ASN A 95 23.35 0.69 -8.00
CA ASN A 95 23.58 -0.68 -8.43
C ASN A 95 24.43 -1.46 -7.39
N GLY A 96 24.11 -2.73 -7.19
CA GLY A 96 24.74 -3.59 -6.19
C GLY A 96 24.21 -3.43 -4.75
N LYS A 97 23.29 -2.49 -4.50
CA LYS A 97 22.58 -2.40 -3.21
C LYS A 97 21.39 -3.36 -3.13
N ASN A 98 20.98 -3.71 -1.91
CA ASN A 98 19.81 -4.53 -1.65
C ASN A 98 18.52 -3.70 -1.79
N ILE A 99 18.10 -3.48 -3.04
CA ILE A 99 16.92 -2.70 -3.39
C ILE A 99 15.81 -3.62 -3.90
N LYS A 100 14.59 -3.44 -3.39
CA LYS A 100 13.39 -4.16 -3.86
C LYS A 100 12.30 -3.19 -4.25
N ASP A 101 11.77 -3.35 -5.46
CA ASP A 101 10.54 -2.68 -5.86
C ASP A 101 9.32 -3.42 -5.27
N ILE A 102 8.52 -2.71 -4.47
CA ILE A 102 7.33 -3.27 -3.80
C ILE A 102 6.03 -2.76 -4.39
N ARG A 103 6.07 -1.93 -5.45
CA ARG A 103 4.88 -1.48 -6.18
C ARG A 103 3.98 -2.64 -6.63
N PRO A 104 4.51 -3.80 -7.08
CA PRO A 104 3.67 -4.95 -7.44
C PRO A 104 2.82 -5.48 -6.28
N LEU A 105 3.25 -5.35 -5.03
CA LEU A 105 2.49 -5.80 -3.85
C LEU A 105 1.20 -5.00 -3.64
N TYR A 106 1.16 -3.77 -4.16
CA TYR A 106 0.04 -2.86 -4.06
C TYR A 106 -0.67 -2.66 -5.40
N GLY A 107 -0.31 -3.44 -6.44
CA GLY A 107 -0.82 -3.26 -7.78
C GLY A 107 -0.53 -1.86 -8.35
N ILE A 108 0.57 -1.22 -7.93
CA ILE A 108 0.92 0.11 -8.38
C ILE A 108 1.59 0.02 -9.76
N SER A 109 0.98 0.63 -10.77
CA SER A 109 1.44 0.62 -12.16
C SER A 109 0.65 1.63 -13.00
N GLU A 110 1.06 1.86 -14.25
CA GLU A 110 0.38 2.77 -15.18
C GLU A 110 -1.10 2.39 -15.40
N SER A 111 -1.44 1.10 -15.31
CA SER A 111 -2.79 0.55 -15.50
C SER A 111 -3.47 0.08 -14.21
N GLY A 112 -2.83 0.26 -13.05
CA GLY A 112 -3.32 -0.17 -11.75
C GLY A 112 -3.54 1.04 -10.83
N ASN A 113 -3.32 0.85 -9.53
CA ASN A 113 -3.29 1.99 -8.61
C ASN A 113 -2.14 2.92 -9.02
N GLN A 114 -2.37 4.23 -9.09
CA GLN A 114 -1.31 5.18 -9.45
C GLN A 114 -0.30 5.36 -8.32
N ASN A 115 -0.72 5.20 -7.06
CA ASN A 115 0.14 5.34 -5.90
C ASN A 115 -0.45 4.57 -4.69
N LEU A 116 0.24 4.64 -3.55
CA LEU A 116 -0.15 3.91 -2.36
C LEU A 116 -1.41 4.50 -1.70
N SER A 117 -1.61 5.81 -1.85
CA SER A 117 -2.81 6.49 -1.36
C SER A 117 -4.06 5.98 -2.06
N GLU A 118 -4.03 5.85 -3.38
CA GLU A 118 -5.13 5.30 -4.17
C GLU A 118 -5.40 3.83 -3.80
N TYR A 119 -4.34 3.02 -3.61
CA TYR A 119 -4.51 1.64 -3.12
C TYR A 119 -5.25 1.59 -1.77
N LEU A 120 -4.90 2.45 -0.82
CA LEU A 120 -5.58 2.52 0.48
C LEU A 120 -7.07 2.90 0.31
N GLU A 121 -7.37 3.92 -0.50
CA GLU A 121 -8.73 4.37 -0.79
C GLU A 121 -9.58 3.23 -1.40
N ASN A 122 -9.01 2.50 -2.37
CA ASN A 122 -9.64 1.33 -2.99
C ASN A 122 -9.87 0.19 -1.97
N LYS A 123 -8.88 -0.10 -1.11
CA LYS A 123 -8.99 -1.13 -0.07
C LYS A 123 -10.11 -0.82 0.93
N LEU A 124 -10.18 0.41 1.44
CA LEU A 124 -11.22 0.85 2.37
C LEU A 124 -12.61 0.81 1.73
N SER A 125 -12.72 1.22 0.46
CA SER A 125 -13.98 1.19 -0.28
C SER A 125 -14.54 -0.22 -0.43
N LEU A 126 -13.67 -1.22 -0.67
CA LEU A 126 -14.06 -2.64 -0.73
C LEU A 126 -14.50 -3.17 0.64
N GLN A 127 -13.80 -2.78 1.71
CA GLN A 127 -14.19 -3.17 3.07
C GLN A 127 -15.57 -2.63 3.44
N ASN A 128 -15.85 -1.35 3.16
CA ASN A 128 -17.14 -0.75 3.43
C ASN A 128 -18.29 -1.44 2.66
N LYS A 129 -18.07 -1.77 1.39
CA LYS A 129 -19.06 -2.54 0.59
C LYS A 129 -19.33 -3.91 1.21
N ASN A 130 -18.29 -4.60 1.67
CA ASN A 130 -18.44 -5.91 2.31
C ASN A 130 -19.17 -5.79 3.67
N THR A 131 -18.89 -4.76 4.47
CA THR A 131 -19.61 -4.52 5.73
C THR A 131 -21.10 -4.26 5.49
N ILE A 132 -21.46 -3.44 4.49
CA ILE A 132 -22.87 -3.18 4.12
C ILE A 132 -23.58 -4.47 3.66
N LEU A 133 -22.88 -5.36 2.94
CA LEU A 133 -23.46 -6.63 2.51
C LEU A 133 -23.68 -7.62 3.66
N VAL A 134 -22.92 -7.48 4.75
CA VAL A 134 -22.93 -8.38 5.92
C VAL A 134 -23.80 -7.85 7.06
N GLU A 135 -24.30 -6.60 7.00
CA GLU A 135 -25.35 -6.15 7.92
C GLU A 135 -26.57 -7.09 7.81
N PRO A 136 -26.92 -7.83 8.89
CA PRO A 136 -28.05 -8.72 8.83
C PRO A 136 -29.31 -7.88 8.63
N LYS A 137 -30.13 -8.24 7.63
CA LYS A 137 -31.52 -7.78 7.57
C LYS A 137 -32.12 -7.98 8.96
N LYS A 138 -32.45 -6.88 9.66
CA LYS A 138 -33.32 -6.96 10.84
C LYS A 138 -34.56 -7.72 10.38
N SER A 139 -34.76 -8.93 10.91
CA SER A 139 -35.97 -9.69 10.67
C SER A 139 -37.12 -8.95 11.35
N GLU A 140 -37.82 -8.11 10.60
CA GLU A 140 -39.18 -7.75 10.98
C GLU A 140 -40.07 -8.94 10.60
N ASN A 141 -40.34 -9.76 11.62
CA ASN A 141 -41.46 -10.69 11.74
C ASN A 141 -41.95 -11.37 10.45
N GLY A 142 -41.30 -12.48 10.10
CA GLY A 142 -41.91 -13.49 9.23
C GLY A 142 -42.93 -14.32 9.99
N SER A 143 -44.21 -13.93 9.95
CA SER A 143 -45.30 -14.89 10.06
C SER A 143 -45.94 -15.05 8.69
N THR A 144 -45.44 -15.99 7.89
CA THR A 144 -46.30 -16.84 7.06
C THR A 144 -45.54 -18.11 6.68
N THR A 145 -46.06 -19.24 7.12
CA THR A 145 -45.69 -20.60 6.72
C THR A 145 -45.57 -20.75 5.20
N ILE A 146 -44.43 -21.24 4.71
CA ILE A 146 -44.35 -21.90 3.41
C ILE A 146 -43.65 -23.26 3.61
N LYS A 147 -44.43 -24.31 3.36
CA LYS A 147 -44.07 -25.72 3.49
C LYS A 147 -42.99 -26.09 2.47
N SER A 148 -42.02 -26.88 2.94
CA SER A 148 -41.07 -27.64 2.12
C SER A 148 -41.81 -28.66 1.24
N ASN A 149 -41.52 -28.67 -0.07
CA ASN A 149 -41.76 -29.80 -0.96
C ASN A 149 -40.76 -29.74 -2.13
N GLY A 150 -40.05 -30.84 -2.36
CA GLY A 150 -39.44 -31.14 -3.67
C GLY A 150 -37.92 -31.37 -3.65
N ILE A 151 -37.54 -32.63 -3.43
CA ILE A 151 -36.21 -33.19 -3.71
C ILE A 151 -36.00 -33.19 -5.23
N SER A 152 -34.77 -32.98 -5.72
CA SER A 152 -34.36 -33.53 -7.00
C SER A 152 -32.88 -33.89 -6.99
N ASP A 153 -32.62 -35.11 -7.42
CA ASP A 153 -31.41 -35.90 -7.23
C ASP A 153 -30.17 -35.36 -7.96
N THR A 154 -29.00 -35.57 -7.36
CA THR A 154 -27.76 -35.67 -8.14
C THR A 154 -26.92 -36.79 -7.57
N GLN A 155 -26.94 -37.94 -8.24
CA GLN A 155 -26.04 -39.06 -7.96
C GLN A 155 -24.63 -38.69 -8.46
N HIS A 156 -23.65 -38.73 -7.56
CA HIS A 156 -22.24 -38.73 -7.95
C HIS A 156 -21.59 -40.01 -7.44
N LEU A 157 -21.48 -40.98 -8.34
CA LEU A 157 -20.72 -42.22 -8.18
C LEU A 157 -19.24 -41.89 -8.29
N GLY A 158 -18.49 -42.13 -7.21
CA GLY A 158 -17.05 -42.08 -7.25
C GLY A 158 -16.40 -42.23 -5.88
N ASN A 159 -16.22 -43.47 -5.42
CA ASN A 159 -14.87 -43.87 -5.04
C ASN A 159 -14.64 -45.38 -4.92
N ARG A 160 -13.43 -45.74 -5.32
CA ARG A 160 -12.72 -47.03 -5.20
C ARG A 160 -12.85 -47.64 -3.81
N ILE A 161 -12.82 -48.97 -3.80
CA ILE A 161 -12.46 -49.78 -2.63
C ILE A 161 -11.18 -50.54 -2.99
N PHE A 162 -10.24 -50.59 -2.04
CA PHE A 162 -9.11 -51.51 -2.03
C PHE A 162 -9.59 -52.94 -1.75
#